data_AF-A0A538UD06-F1
#
_entry.id   AF-A0A538UD06-F1
#
_cell.length_a   1.000
_cell.length_b   1.000
_cell.length_c   1.000
_cell.angle_alpha   90.00
_cell.angle_beta   90.00
_cell.angle_gamma   90.00
#
_symmetry.space_group_name_H-M   'P 1'
#
loop_
_entity.id
_entity.type
_entity.pdbx_description
1 polymer ?
#
loop_
_entity_poly.entity_id
_entity_poly.type
_entity_poly.pdbx_seq_one_letter_code
_entity_poly.pdbx_strand_id
1 'polypeptide(L)'
;MPAAEFLIQHLSRTLWDPVNPRQLGSLDSTLRARVNGEIYRFATAATLARFQREPRRWCGVVRDPVCGICFIPERSSPSIEWVDGPYFFACDSTRTEFCRNPVLYAIERDY
;
A
#
# COMPACT_ATOMS: atom_id res chain seq x y z
N MET A 1 -4.89 -6.12 18.82
CA MET A 1 -5.78 -5.87 17.68
C MET A 1 -5.39 -6.80 16.52
N PRO A 2 -5.74 -8.11 16.51
CA PRO A 2 -5.07 -9.02 15.59
C PRO A 2 -6.00 -9.47 14.45
N ALA A 3 -5.49 -9.45 13.21
CA ALA A 3 -6.06 -10.03 12.00
C ALA A 3 -7.41 -9.47 11.46
N ALA A 4 -8.51 -9.49 12.22
CA ALA A 4 -9.85 -9.20 11.67
C ALA A 4 -10.01 -7.73 11.21
N GLU A 5 -9.55 -6.78 12.02
CA GLU A 5 -9.56 -5.35 11.68
C GLU A 5 -8.67 -5.04 10.46
N PHE A 6 -7.53 -5.73 10.34
CA PHE A 6 -6.65 -5.60 9.18
C PHE A 6 -7.32 -6.14 7.92
N LEU A 7 -7.99 -7.30 8.02
CA LEU A 7 -8.73 -7.87 6.91
C LEU A 7 -9.85 -6.93 6.44
N ILE A 8 -10.59 -6.34 7.36
CA ILE A 8 -11.65 -5.37 7.04
C ILE A 8 -11.06 -4.11 6.38
N GLN A 9 -9.94 -3.60 6.88
CA GLN A 9 -9.25 -2.45 6.26
C GLN A 9 -8.64 -2.79 4.89
N HIS A 10 -8.13 -4.00 4.71
CA HIS A 10 -7.59 -4.47 3.43
C HIS A 10 -8.71 -4.61 2.39
N LEU A 11 -9.83 -5.22 2.78
CA LEU A 11 -11.03 -5.35 1.96
C LEU A 11 -11.65 -3.98 1.63
N SER A 12 -11.60 -3.02 2.55
CA SER A 12 -12.14 -1.69 2.30
C SER A 12 -11.32 -0.91 1.27
N ARG A 13 -9.99 -1.05 1.23
CA ARG A 13 -9.12 -0.36 0.26
C ARG A 13 -9.13 -0.96 -1.14
N THR A 14 -9.45 -2.24 -1.23
CA THR A 14 -9.71 -2.91 -2.50
C THR A 14 -11.09 -2.56 -3.05
N LEU A 15 -12.02 -2.12 -2.19
CA LEU A 15 -13.41 -1.83 -2.58
C LEU A 15 -13.70 -0.32 -2.76
N TRP A 16 -13.20 0.54 -1.87
CA TRP A 16 -13.49 1.97 -1.83
C TRP A 16 -12.29 2.79 -2.28
N ASP A 17 -12.55 3.91 -2.94
CA ASP A 17 -11.51 4.87 -3.32
C ASP A 17 -10.88 5.47 -2.03
N PRO A 18 -9.57 5.29 -1.82
CA PRO A 18 -8.92 5.72 -0.57
C PRO A 18 -8.80 7.26 -0.46
N VAL A 19 -8.92 7.99 -1.57
CA VAL A 19 -8.89 9.46 -1.59
C VAL A 19 -10.31 10.04 -1.46
N ASN A 20 -11.32 9.32 -1.96
CA ASN A 20 -12.73 9.66 -1.81
C ASN A 20 -13.57 8.44 -1.34
N PRO A 21 -13.66 8.18 -0.03
CA PRO A 21 -14.32 6.98 0.51
C PRO A 21 -15.84 6.93 0.30
N ARG A 22 -16.43 7.95 -0.33
CA ARG A 22 -17.83 7.94 -0.78
C ARG A 22 -18.03 7.27 -2.14
N GLN A 23 -16.95 6.91 -2.82
CA GLN A 23 -16.98 6.30 -4.15
C GLN A 23 -16.30 4.92 -4.13
N LEU A 24 -16.91 3.95 -4.81
CA LEU A 24 -16.30 2.64 -5.03
C LEU A 24 -15.10 2.79 -5.97
N GLY A 25 -14.03 2.05 -5.68
CA GLY A 25 -12.91 1.89 -6.60
C GLY A 25 -13.36 1.18 -7.87
N SER A 26 -12.85 1.62 -9.02
CA SER A 26 -13.17 0.99 -10.30
C SER A 26 -12.52 -0.38 -10.43
N LEU A 27 -13.21 -1.29 -11.13
CA LEU A 27 -12.61 -2.57 -11.56
C LEU A 27 -11.64 -2.39 -12.74
N ASP A 28 -11.67 -1.22 -13.38
CA ASP A 28 -10.75 -0.87 -14.45
C ASP A 28 -9.28 -0.99 -13.99
N SER A 29 -8.50 -1.76 -14.75
CA SER A 29 -7.12 -2.08 -14.40
C SER A 29 -6.15 -0.89 -14.52
N THR A 30 -6.57 0.21 -15.15
CA THR A 30 -5.77 1.46 -15.23
C THR A 30 -5.98 2.36 -14.03
N LEU A 31 -7.08 2.15 -13.27
CA LEU A 31 -7.41 2.91 -12.07
C LEU A 31 -6.98 2.20 -10.79
N ARG A 32 -5.72 1.76 -10.75
CA ARG A 32 -5.12 1.10 -9.60
C ARG A 32 -3.69 1.58 -9.31
N ALA A 33 -3.24 1.42 -8.08
CA ALA A 33 -1.86 1.65 -7.65
C ALA A 33 -1.46 0.59 -6.62
N ARG A 34 -0.16 0.35 -6.47
CA ARG A 34 0.38 -0.57 -5.47
C ARG A 34 1.10 0.17 -4.35
N VAL A 35 0.91 -0.30 -3.12
CA VAL A 35 1.72 0.10 -1.95
C VAL A 35 2.03 -1.17 -1.16
N ASN A 36 3.32 -1.44 -0.91
CA ASN A 36 3.77 -2.70 -0.30
C ASN A 36 3.21 -3.94 -1.00
N GLY A 37 2.99 -3.87 -2.32
CA GLY A 37 2.38 -4.96 -3.08
C GLY A 37 0.86 -5.07 -2.98
N GLU A 38 0.20 -4.26 -2.16
CA GLU A 38 -1.25 -4.24 -2.02
C GLU A 38 -1.90 -3.31 -3.05
N ILE A 39 -2.99 -3.77 -3.66
CA ILE A 39 -3.71 -3.02 -4.70
C ILE A 39 -4.72 -2.06 -4.07
N TYR A 40 -4.63 -0.80 -4.45
CA TYR A 40 -5.60 0.26 -4.17
C TYR A 40 -6.35 0.56 -5.46
N ARG A 41 -7.69 0.61 -5.39
CA ARG A 41 -8.54 0.93 -6.54
C ARG A 41 -9.12 2.32 -6.42
N PHE A 42 -9.25 3.00 -7.55
CA PHE A 42 -9.68 4.39 -7.61
C PHE A 42 -10.93 4.53 -8.46
N ALA A 43 -11.84 5.40 -8.03
CA ALA A 43 -13.05 5.72 -8.77
C ALA A 43 -12.73 6.51 -10.05
N THR A 44 -11.65 7.31 -10.03
CA THR A 44 -11.28 8.22 -11.11
C THR A 44 -9.77 8.34 -11.28
N ALA A 45 -9.33 8.75 -12.47
CA ALA A 45 -7.91 9.06 -12.72
C ALA A 45 -7.41 10.24 -11.85
N ALA A 46 -8.30 11.16 -11.46
CA ALA A 46 -7.95 12.30 -10.63
C ALA A 46 -7.60 11.88 -9.18
N THR A 47 -8.35 10.94 -8.61
CA THR A 47 -8.06 10.39 -7.27
C THR A 47 -6.82 9.50 -7.30
N LEU A 48 -6.63 8.69 -8.34
CA LEU A 48 -5.38 7.95 -8.58
C LEU A 48 -4.16 8.90 -8.61
N ALA A 49 -4.22 9.98 -9.40
CA ALA A 49 -3.11 10.92 -9.50
C ALA A 49 -2.79 11.62 -8.17
N ARG A 50 -3.80 11.91 -7.33
CA ARG A 50 -3.59 12.46 -5.98
C ARG A 50 -2.92 11.45 -5.07
N PHE A 51 -3.33 10.19 -5.15
CA PHE A 51 -2.73 9.11 -4.37
C PHE A 51 -1.26 8.92 -4.73
N GLN A 52 -0.93 8.81 -6.02
CA GLN A 52 0.45 8.61 -6.50
C GLN A 52 1.41 9.73 -6.07
N ARG A 53 0.92 10.97 -5.91
CA ARG A 53 1.73 12.09 -5.43
C ARG A 53 2.10 11.98 -3.95
N GLU A 54 1.24 11.40 -3.13
CA GLU A 54 1.50 11.24 -1.70
C GLU A 54 0.84 9.97 -1.13
N PRO A 55 1.34 8.76 -1.48
CA PRO A 55 0.68 7.50 -1.14
C PRO A 55 0.53 7.31 0.38
N ARG A 56 1.55 7.71 1.15
CA ARG A 56 1.57 7.67 2.63
C ARG A 56 0.35 8.36 3.28
N ARG A 57 -0.20 9.39 2.63
CA ARG A 57 -1.34 10.15 3.17
C ARG A 57 -2.65 9.38 3.11
N TRP A 58 -2.76 8.42 2.19
CA TRP A 58 -4.02 7.78 1.82
C TRP A 58 -3.99 6.25 1.98
N CYS A 59 -2.81 5.63 2.03
CA CYS A 59 -2.68 4.18 2.08
C CYS A 59 -3.21 3.55 3.38
N GLY A 60 -3.19 4.28 4.50
CA GLY A 60 -3.59 3.74 5.80
C GLY A 60 -2.56 2.76 6.39
N VAL A 61 -3.03 1.75 7.11
CA VAL A 61 -2.20 0.70 7.73
C VAL A 61 -1.60 -0.26 6.69
N VAL A 62 -0.29 -0.23 6.45
CA VAL A 62 0.41 -1.19 5.59
C VAL A 62 1.10 -2.28 6.41
N ARG A 63 1.52 -3.35 5.75
CA ARG A 63 2.31 -4.42 6.37
C ARG A 63 3.77 -4.33 5.94
N ASP A 64 4.69 -4.31 6.91
CA ASP A 64 6.12 -4.40 6.63
C ASP A 64 6.42 -5.73 5.94
N PRO A 65 7.06 -5.74 4.77
CA PRO A 65 7.26 -6.96 3.97
C PRO A 65 8.28 -7.93 4.59
N VAL A 66 9.16 -7.45 5.49
CA VAL A 66 10.22 -8.26 6.09
C VAL A 66 9.76 -8.82 7.43
N CYS A 67 9.34 -7.95 8.36
CA CYS A 67 8.96 -8.38 9.71
C CYS A 67 7.47 -8.69 9.86
N GLY A 68 6.64 -8.33 8.88
CA GLY A 68 5.22 -8.65 8.85
C GLY A 68 4.34 -7.80 9.77
N ILE A 69 4.90 -6.81 10.47
CA ILE A 69 4.13 -5.94 11.38
C ILE A 69 3.27 -4.95 10.59
N CYS A 70 2.13 -4.58 11.16
CA CYS A 70 1.23 -3.60 10.56
C CYS A 70 1.47 -2.22 11.18
N PHE A 71 1.57 -1.19 10.37
CA PHE A 71 1.82 0.19 10.82
C PHE A 71 1.25 1.21 9.82
N ILE A 72 1.06 2.46 10.24
CA ILE A 72 0.67 3.56 9.35
C ILE A 72 1.96 4.29 8.94
N PRO A 73 2.29 4.41 7.65
CA PRO A 73 3.49 5.12 7.21
C PRO A 73 3.45 6.60 7.60
N GLU A 74 4.47 7.04 8.32
CA GLU A 74 4.69 8.43 8.68
C GLU A 74 5.73 9.07 7.75
N ARG A 75 5.91 10.39 7.84
CA ARG A 75 6.89 11.12 7.02
C ARG A 75 8.33 10.60 7.23
N SER A 76 8.63 10.10 8.43
CA SER A 76 9.93 9.56 8.80
C SER A 76 10.05 8.05 8.52
N SER A 77 8.98 7.38 8.10
CA SER A 77 9.03 5.95 7.80
C SER A 77 9.96 5.71 6.61
N PRO A 78 10.93 4.80 6.73
CA PRO A 78 11.78 4.42 5.60
C PRO A 78 10.93 3.89 4.46
N SER A 79 11.31 4.23 3.23
CA SER A 79 10.64 3.76 2.03
C SER A 79 11.61 3.63 0.86
N ILE A 80 11.23 2.81 -0.12
CA ILE A 80 11.88 2.71 -1.41
C ILE A 80 10.82 2.54 -2.50
N GLU A 81 11.14 2.91 -3.73
CA GLU A 81 10.35 2.51 -4.89
C GLU A 81 10.81 1.11 -5.33
N TRP A 82 9.90 0.15 -5.42
CA TRP A 82 10.19 -1.20 -5.88
C TRP A 82 8.97 -1.79 -6.56
N VAL A 83 9.08 -2.14 -7.85
CA VAL A 83 8.05 -2.79 -8.67
C VAL A 83 6.65 -2.16 -8.50
N ASP A 84 6.29 -1.26 -9.43
CA ASP A 84 4.93 -0.70 -9.57
C ASP A 84 4.42 0.11 -8.35
N GLY A 85 5.28 0.45 -7.39
CA GLY A 85 4.95 1.40 -6.33
C GLY A 85 5.93 1.50 -5.16
N PRO A 86 5.61 2.33 -4.16
CA PRO A 86 6.38 2.46 -2.94
C PRO A 86 6.21 1.25 -2.02
N TYR A 87 7.32 0.89 -1.39
CA TYR A 87 7.37 0.04 -0.21
C TYR A 87 7.75 0.88 1.00
N PHE A 88 6.92 0.86 2.03
CA PHE A 88 7.15 1.46 3.34
C PHE A 88 7.58 0.38 4.34
N PHE A 89 8.45 0.78 5.27
CA PHE A 89 9.01 -0.10 6.28
C PHE A 89 8.79 0.45 7.68
N ALA A 90 8.63 -0.46 8.64
CA ALA A 90 8.49 -0.12 10.04
C ALA A 90 9.77 0.49 10.61
N CYS A 91 10.95 0.08 10.13
CA CYS A 91 12.24 0.60 10.55
C CYS A 91 13.31 0.49 9.46
N ASP A 92 14.46 1.16 9.67
CA ASP A 92 15.53 1.22 8.67
C ASP A 92 16.20 -0.16 8.46
N SER A 93 16.25 -0.97 9.51
CA SER A 93 16.78 -2.34 9.45
C SER A 93 15.96 -3.21 8.48
N THR A 94 14.62 -3.15 8.53
CA THR A 94 13.79 -3.95 7.61
C THR A 94 13.86 -3.43 6.17
N ARG A 95 13.95 -2.11 5.96
CA ARG A 95 14.26 -1.56 4.63
C ARG A 95 15.59 -2.11 4.09
N THR A 96 16.63 -2.12 4.93
CA THR A 96 17.96 -2.57 4.53
C THR A 96 17.97 -4.06 4.18
N GLU A 97 17.29 -4.90 4.96
CA GLU A 97 17.11 -6.32 4.64
C GLU A 97 16.35 -6.53 3.32
N PHE A 98 15.28 -5.75 3.10
CA PHE A 98 14.55 -5.78 1.84
C PHE A 98 15.45 -5.45 0.65
N CYS A 99 16.28 -4.40 0.74
CA CYS A 99 17.20 -4.01 -0.33
C CYS A 99 18.25 -5.09 -0.65
N ARG A 100 18.59 -5.98 0.30
CA ARG A 100 19.54 -7.08 0.07
C ARG A 100 18.94 -8.18 -0.80
N ASN A 101 17.66 -8.47 -0.63
CA ASN A 101 16.98 -9.49 -1.41
C ASN A 101 15.50 -9.15 -1.60
N PRO A 102 15.18 -8.18 -2.48
CA PRO A 102 13.82 -7.70 -2.62
C PRO A 102 12.90 -8.75 -3.24
N VAL A 103 13.42 -9.68 -4.05
CA VAL A 103 12.64 -10.79 -4.63
C VAL A 103 12.11 -11.73 -3.55
N LEU A 104 12.81 -11.87 -2.42
CA LEU A 104 12.39 -12.71 -1.30
C LEU A 104 11.21 -12.11 -0.52
N TYR A 105 11.11 -10.78 -0.47
CA TYR A 105 10.17 -10.07 0.40
C TYR A 105 9.08 -9.30 -0.36
N ALA A 106 9.28 -9.00 -1.64
CA ALA A 106 8.31 -8.29 -2.44
C ALA A 106 7.02 -9.12 -2.54
N ILE A 107 5.91 -8.47 -2.24
CA ILE A 107 4.59 -9.07 -2.34
C ILE A 107 4.03 -8.63 -3.70
N GLU A 108 3.75 -9.57 -4.58
CA GLU A 108 3.08 -9.29 -5.85
C GLU A 108 1.69 -9.92 -5.84
N ARG A 109 0.71 -9.19 -5.29
CA ARG A 109 -0.69 -9.63 -5.35
C ARG A 109 -1.29 -9.19 -6.68
N ASP A 110 -1.80 -10.15 -7.43
CA ASP A 110 -2.63 -9.94 -8.62
C ASP A 110 -4.03 -10.47 -8.28
N TYR A 111 -5.00 -9.56 -8.12
CA TYR A 111 -6.40 -9.85 -7.83
C TYR A 111 -7.30 -9.27 -8.91
#